data_AF-A0A4R4PB54-F1
#
_entry.id   AF-A0A4R4PB54-F1
#
_cell.length_a   1.000
_cell.length_b   1.000
_cell.length_c   1.000
_cell.angle_alpha   90.00
_cell.angle_beta   90.00
_cell.angle_gamma   90.00
#
_symmetry.space_group_name_H-M   'P 1'
#
loop_
_entity.id
_entity.type
_entity.pdbx_description
1 polymer ?
#
loop_
_entity_poly.entity_id
_entity_poly.type
_entity_poly.pdbx_seq_one_letter_code
_entity_poly.pdbx_strand_id
1 'polypeptide(L)'
;MTEPELEVAVLTSRPRVELVPRSHLSLELGHLYMEDLLEGPQALGRHFARISPWADSVRARHPAPMRVSTCFLVDDYFSQLTSPKKLVPELLDAARDAGLGIDYLVRESACASAGEVSPAELVLGRIVSDPPRGSNGLRPPVHTTGWVSNSRDRLRPDGLDEALATRPWRPPEQNGARSHSICMEVQLWDDLDGRRRWSCAMLSAVWQLLRLGLLRHQGKPVISPERWTAEYPDRWEDLPPLVRLTDGAQPFAAFQTMSVLETRFAGVEAAVRTILDQVSVDPAVSEQTAAQAAAQGIELPADVVGRISHVFNDGF
;
A
#
# COMPACT_ATOMS: atom_id res chain seq x y z
N MET A 1 9.89 -32.52 54.46
CA MET A 1 9.80 -32.52 52.99
C MET A 1 9.55 -31.08 52.58
N THR A 2 10.57 -30.42 52.05
CA THR A 2 10.49 -29.06 51.51
C THR A 2 10.04 -29.18 50.06
N GLU A 3 8.90 -28.59 49.71
CA GLU A 3 8.48 -28.47 48.31
C GLU A 3 9.48 -27.58 47.56
N PRO A 4 9.86 -27.93 46.32
CA PRO A 4 10.67 -27.06 45.50
C PRO A 4 9.81 -25.91 44.98
N GLU A 5 10.17 -24.69 45.37
CA GLU A 5 9.58 -23.46 44.85
C GLU A 5 10.05 -23.28 43.40
N LEU A 6 9.12 -23.34 42.45
CA LEU A 6 9.40 -23.14 41.03
C LEU A 6 9.53 -21.63 40.78
N GLU A 7 10.74 -21.08 40.87
CA GLU A 7 11.02 -19.72 40.41
C GLU A 7 10.94 -19.66 38.88
N VAL A 8 9.76 -19.31 38.36
CA VAL A 8 9.60 -18.95 36.96
C VAL A 8 9.99 -17.48 36.79
N ALA A 9 11.23 -17.26 36.35
CA ALA A 9 11.65 -15.94 35.87
C ALA A 9 10.91 -15.63 34.55
N VAL A 10 9.80 -14.88 34.64
CA VAL A 10 9.14 -14.33 33.45
C VAL A 10 10.01 -13.19 32.93
N LEU A 11 10.93 -13.51 32.02
CA LEU A 11 11.54 -12.51 31.16
C LEU A 11 10.45 -11.94 30.26
N THR A 12 9.87 -10.80 30.64
CA THR A 12 9.02 -10.01 29.75
C THR A 12 9.94 -9.38 28.69
N SER A 13 10.34 -10.15 27.68
CA SER A 13 10.97 -9.59 26.49
C SER A 13 9.93 -8.71 25.83
N ARG A 14 10.04 -7.38 25.99
CA ARG A 14 9.23 -6.46 25.19
C ARG A 14 9.56 -6.78 23.72
N PRO A 15 8.58 -7.16 22.89
CA PRO A 15 8.83 -7.37 21.47
C PRO A 15 9.41 -6.08 20.91
N ARG A 16 10.68 -6.13 20.47
CA ARG A 16 11.35 -4.95 19.95
C ARG A 16 10.96 -4.81 18.49
N VAL A 17 10.14 -3.81 18.18
CA VAL A 17 9.89 -3.42 16.79
C VAL A 17 11.17 -2.78 16.23
N GLU A 18 11.66 -3.31 15.13
CA GLU A 18 12.83 -2.80 14.43
C GLU A 18 12.58 -1.38 13.89
N LEU A 19 13.60 -0.54 14.00
CA LEU A 19 13.58 0.83 13.50
C LEU A 19 13.69 0.82 11.98
N VAL A 20 12.72 1.41 11.30
CA VAL A 20 12.76 1.62 9.85
C VAL A 20 13.20 3.07 9.57
N PRO A 21 14.31 3.29 8.83
CA PRO A 21 14.70 4.62 8.38
C PRO A 21 13.65 5.23 7.43
N ARG A 22 13.44 6.55 7.52
CA ARG A 22 12.41 7.24 6.73
C ARG A 22 12.91 8.46 5.96
N SER A 23 12.45 8.56 4.72
CA SER A 23 12.44 9.78 3.93
C SER A 23 11.29 10.69 4.38
N HIS A 24 11.33 11.95 3.96
CA HIS A 24 10.19 12.86 4.15
C HIS A 24 9.03 12.44 3.25
N LEU A 25 9.36 12.11 2.00
CA LEU A 25 8.40 11.72 0.99
C LEU A 25 8.92 10.51 0.21
N SER A 26 8.04 9.55 -0.04
CA SER A 26 8.21 8.57 -1.11
C SER A 26 7.38 9.05 -2.31
N LEU A 27 7.99 9.18 -3.48
CA LEU A 27 7.34 9.63 -4.71
C LEU A 27 7.29 8.46 -5.72
N GLU A 28 6.09 8.04 -6.08
CA GLU A 28 5.86 7.00 -7.09
C GLU A 28 5.71 7.66 -8.46
N LEU A 29 6.62 7.32 -9.37
CA LEU A 29 6.76 7.88 -10.71
C LEU A 29 5.90 7.13 -11.74
N GLY A 30 4.71 6.72 -11.31
CA GLY A 30 3.77 5.94 -12.10
C GLY A 30 3.51 4.55 -11.51
N HIS A 31 2.28 4.10 -11.77
CA HIS A 31 1.84 2.73 -11.72
C HIS A 31 1.24 2.48 -13.11
N LEU A 32 1.95 1.72 -13.93
CA LEU A 32 1.49 1.34 -15.27
C LEU A 32 1.02 -0.10 -15.22
N TYR A 33 -0.09 -0.40 -15.89
CA TYR A 33 -0.43 -1.78 -16.15
C TYR A 33 0.59 -2.35 -17.13
N MET A 34 0.79 -3.67 -17.07
CA MET A 34 1.76 -4.35 -17.93
C MET A 34 1.46 -4.13 -19.43
N GLU A 35 0.19 -3.91 -19.79
CA GLU A 35 -0.22 -3.59 -21.17
C GLU A 35 0.31 -2.24 -21.65
N ASP A 36 0.39 -1.22 -20.78
CA ASP A 36 0.93 0.09 -21.16
C ASP A 36 2.45 0.01 -21.39
N LEU A 37 3.12 -0.91 -20.68
CA LEU A 37 4.55 -1.19 -20.83
C LEU A 37 4.87 -1.88 -22.17
N LEU A 38 3.89 -2.53 -22.81
CA LEU A 38 4.07 -3.18 -24.11
C LEU A 38 4.12 -2.21 -25.30
N GLU A 39 3.68 -0.96 -25.12
CA GLU A 39 3.82 0.07 -26.16
C GLU A 39 5.28 0.47 -26.42
N GLY A 40 6.20 0.02 -25.56
CA GLY A 40 7.64 0.11 -25.73
C GLY A 40 8.25 1.45 -25.32
N PRO A 41 9.57 1.64 -25.58
CA PRO A 41 10.35 2.74 -25.01
C PRO A 41 9.80 4.15 -25.30
N GLN A 42 9.18 4.36 -26.47
CA GLN A 42 8.62 5.67 -26.81
C GLN A 42 7.42 6.04 -25.93
N ALA A 43 6.59 5.06 -25.57
CA ALA A 43 5.47 5.29 -24.67
C ALA A 43 5.94 5.59 -23.24
N LEU A 44 6.97 4.87 -22.77
CA LEU A 44 7.65 5.16 -21.51
C LEU A 44 8.21 6.58 -21.49
N GLY A 45 8.88 7.00 -22.57
CA GLY A 45 9.40 8.36 -22.70
C GLY A 45 8.29 9.42 -22.62
N ARG A 46 7.17 9.22 -23.32
CA ARG A 46 6.00 10.10 -23.22
C ARG A 46 5.42 10.13 -21.81
N HIS A 47 5.31 8.98 -21.16
CA HIS A 47 4.84 8.88 -19.78
C HIS A 47 5.71 9.71 -18.83
N PHE A 48 7.02 9.49 -18.84
CA PHE A 48 7.94 10.19 -17.95
C PHE A 48 8.00 11.70 -18.25
N ALA A 49 7.96 12.10 -19.52
CA ALA A 49 7.87 13.51 -19.89
C ALA A 49 6.61 14.19 -19.31
N ARG A 50 5.45 13.51 -19.34
CA ARG A 50 4.20 14.03 -18.77
C ARG A 50 4.25 14.17 -17.26
N ILE A 51 4.92 13.24 -16.56
CA ILE A 51 4.93 13.25 -15.09
C ILE A 51 6.07 14.05 -14.48
N SER A 52 7.13 14.33 -15.25
CA SER A 52 8.31 15.07 -14.79
C SER A 52 7.99 16.41 -14.10
N PRO A 53 7.05 17.25 -14.62
CA PRO A 53 6.67 18.50 -13.94
C PRO A 53 6.13 18.32 -12.52
N TRP A 54 5.52 17.17 -12.21
CA TRP A 54 5.02 16.88 -10.87
C TRP A 54 6.14 16.53 -9.90
N ALA A 55 7.16 15.79 -10.36
CA ALA A 55 8.36 15.52 -9.58
C ALA A 55 9.14 16.82 -9.30
N ASP A 56 9.23 17.71 -10.29
CA ASP A 56 9.86 19.03 -10.11
C ASP A 56 9.07 19.93 -9.17
N SER A 57 7.74 19.90 -9.24
CA SER A 57 6.86 20.61 -8.30
C SER A 57 7.09 20.15 -6.85
N VAL A 58 7.28 18.84 -6.63
CA VAL A 58 7.62 18.29 -5.31
C VAL A 58 8.98 18.83 -4.83
N ARG A 59 10.00 18.79 -5.68
CA ARG A 59 11.34 19.32 -5.36
C ARG A 59 11.30 20.82 -5.06
N ALA A 60 10.51 21.59 -5.80
CA ALA A 60 10.39 23.04 -5.63
C ALA A 60 9.63 23.44 -4.36
N ARG A 61 8.57 22.69 -3.98
CA ARG A 61 7.77 22.96 -2.78
C ARG A 61 8.49 22.63 -1.47
N HIS A 62 9.55 21.85 -1.54
CA HIS A 62 10.27 21.38 -0.37
C HIS A 62 11.77 21.59 -0.56
N PRO A 63 12.28 22.80 -0.25
CA PRO A 63 13.70 23.09 -0.41
C PRO A 63 14.57 22.17 0.46
N ALA A 64 15.82 21.97 0.03
CA ALA A 64 16.78 21.15 0.73
C ALA A 64 16.89 21.53 2.23
N PRO A 65 17.10 20.55 3.13
CA PRO A 65 17.46 19.16 2.85
C PRO A 65 16.28 18.16 2.96
N MET A 66 15.23 18.29 2.13
CA MET A 66 14.21 17.24 2.05
C MET A 66 14.77 15.95 1.43
N ARG A 67 14.69 14.85 2.18
CA ARG A 67 14.95 13.48 1.69
C ARG A 67 13.72 12.95 0.97
N VAL A 68 13.84 12.72 -0.33
CA VAL A 68 12.82 12.11 -1.19
C VAL A 68 13.37 10.82 -1.77
N SER A 69 12.63 9.73 -1.62
CA SER A 69 12.87 8.49 -2.37
C SER A 69 11.93 8.43 -3.57
N THR A 70 12.41 7.98 -4.72
CA THR A 70 11.55 7.70 -5.88
C THR A 70 11.37 6.22 -6.09
N CYS A 71 10.17 5.80 -6.49
CA CYS A 71 9.90 4.40 -6.78
C CYS A 71 9.04 4.21 -8.03
N PHE A 72 9.14 3.02 -8.60
CA PHE A 72 8.28 2.56 -9.69
C PHE A 72 7.79 1.15 -9.34
N LEU A 73 6.47 0.96 -9.36
CA LEU A 73 5.84 -0.33 -9.14
C LEU A 73 5.47 -0.96 -10.49
N VAL A 74 5.86 -2.21 -10.68
CA VAL A 74 5.52 -3.00 -11.87
C VAL A 74 4.47 -4.05 -11.48
N ASP A 75 3.38 -4.10 -12.25
CA ASP A 75 2.36 -5.14 -12.13
C ASP A 75 2.85 -6.47 -12.72
N ASP A 76 3.61 -7.23 -11.93
CA ASP A 76 3.97 -8.62 -12.25
C ASP A 76 2.99 -9.65 -11.64
N TYR A 77 1.90 -9.17 -11.03
CA TYR A 77 0.91 -10.00 -10.32
C TYR A 77 -0.22 -10.45 -11.25
N PHE A 78 -0.82 -9.51 -12.00
CA PHE A 78 -1.90 -9.83 -12.92
C PHE A 78 -1.39 -10.28 -14.29
N SER A 79 -0.16 -9.89 -14.66
CA SER A 79 0.37 -10.06 -16.00
C SER A 79 1.89 -10.16 -16.03
N GLN A 80 2.47 -11.04 -16.85
CA GLN A 80 3.94 -11.17 -17.01
C GLN A 80 4.32 -11.18 -18.50
N LEU A 81 3.87 -10.16 -19.23
CA LEU A 81 4.00 -10.10 -20.70
C LEU A 81 5.42 -9.76 -21.18
N THR A 82 6.28 -9.22 -20.31
CA THR A 82 7.69 -8.91 -20.61
C THR A 82 8.59 -9.30 -19.44
N SER A 83 9.87 -9.58 -19.74
CA SER A 83 10.86 -9.93 -18.72
C SER A 83 11.51 -8.69 -18.08
N PRO A 84 11.99 -8.78 -16.83
CA PRO A 84 12.78 -7.72 -16.22
C PRO A 84 14.03 -7.38 -17.03
N LYS A 85 14.67 -8.39 -17.62
CA LYS A 85 15.83 -8.25 -18.52
C LYS A 85 15.63 -7.22 -19.62
N LYS A 86 14.42 -7.20 -20.20
CA LYS A 86 14.07 -6.25 -21.25
C LYS A 86 13.53 -4.94 -20.67
N LEU A 87 12.54 -5.04 -19.78
CA LEU A 87 11.77 -3.86 -19.35
C LEU A 87 12.58 -2.91 -18.48
N VAL A 88 13.35 -3.43 -17.52
CA VAL A 88 13.99 -2.57 -16.51
C VAL A 88 15.01 -1.62 -17.15
N PRO A 89 15.91 -2.06 -18.06
CA PRO A 89 16.77 -1.13 -18.78
C PRO A 89 16.01 -0.05 -19.56
N GLU A 90 14.98 -0.42 -20.34
CA GLU A 90 14.16 0.51 -21.13
C GLU A 90 13.47 1.55 -20.23
N LEU A 91 12.95 1.12 -19.08
CA LEU A 91 12.32 1.97 -18.07
C LEU A 91 13.30 3.00 -17.49
N LEU A 92 14.49 2.55 -17.07
CA LEU A 92 15.50 3.41 -16.46
C LEU A 92 16.07 4.42 -17.46
N ASP A 93 16.25 3.99 -18.71
CA ASP A 93 16.70 4.87 -19.78
C ASP A 93 15.66 5.96 -20.08
N ALA A 94 14.38 5.58 -20.25
CA ALA A 94 13.31 6.53 -20.49
C ALA A 94 13.11 7.52 -19.34
N ALA A 95 13.20 7.06 -18.09
CA ALA A 95 13.12 7.94 -16.91
C ALA A 95 14.27 8.95 -16.89
N ARG A 96 15.49 8.48 -17.13
CA ARG A 96 16.70 9.33 -17.16
C ARG A 96 16.61 10.38 -18.26
N ASP A 97 16.14 10.02 -19.45
CA ASP A 97 15.98 10.94 -20.58
C ASP A 97 14.95 12.06 -20.27
N ALA A 98 13.98 11.79 -19.40
CA ALA A 98 13.01 12.77 -18.90
C ALA A 98 13.48 13.55 -17.65
N GLY A 99 14.74 13.36 -17.20
CA GLY A 99 15.30 14.01 -16.02
C GLY A 99 14.85 13.40 -14.68
N LEU A 100 14.33 12.18 -14.70
CA LEU A 100 13.86 11.46 -13.51
C LEU A 100 14.82 10.34 -13.12
N GLY A 101 15.07 10.21 -11.82
CA GLY A 101 15.74 9.07 -11.23
C GLY A 101 14.72 8.16 -10.56
N ILE A 102 14.91 6.84 -10.67
CA ILE A 102 14.14 5.83 -9.95
C ILE A 102 15.08 5.17 -8.94
N ASP A 103 14.84 5.37 -7.65
CA ASP A 103 15.67 4.78 -6.59
C ASP A 103 15.29 3.32 -6.31
N TYR A 104 14.01 3.00 -6.45
CA TYR A 104 13.45 1.69 -6.11
C TYR A 104 12.54 1.13 -7.19
N LEU A 105 12.74 -0.13 -7.55
CA LEU A 105 11.82 -0.93 -8.35
C LEU A 105 11.09 -1.92 -7.44
N VAL A 106 9.76 -1.98 -7.55
CA VAL A 106 8.93 -2.86 -6.71
C VAL A 106 8.07 -3.74 -7.59
N ARG A 107 7.94 -4.99 -7.19
CA ARG A 107 7.05 -5.97 -7.82
C ARG A 107 5.68 -5.92 -7.15
N GLU A 108 4.59 -5.80 -7.89
CA GLU A 108 3.25 -5.82 -7.29
C GLU A 108 2.97 -7.15 -6.58
N SER A 109 3.48 -8.26 -7.12
CA SER A 109 3.36 -9.58 -6.48
C SER A 109 3.99 -9.63 -5.09
N ALA A 110 4.96 -8.75 -4.78
CA ALA A 110 5.51 -8.59 -3.44
C ALA A 110 4.46 -8.14 -2.42
N CYS A 111 3.43 -7.41 -2.84
CA CYS A 111 2.32 -7.01 -1.97
C CYS A 111 1.41 -8.20 -1.63
N ALA A 112 1.34 -9.21 -2.50
CA ALA A 112 0.64 -10.47 -2.22
C ALA A 112 1.49 -11.41 -1.36
N SER A 113 2.76 -11.60 -1.75
CA SER A 113 3.70 -12.53 -1.11
C SER A 113 5.15 -12.07 -1.25
N ALA A 114 5.88 -12.02 -0.14
CA ALA A 114 7.29 -11.69 -0.08
C ALA A 114 8.03 -12.78 0.72
N GLY A 115 8.55 -13.80 0.01
CA GLY A 115 9.13 -14.98 0.63
C GLY A 115 8.07 -15.77 1.42
N GLU A 116 8.33 -16.00 2.71
CA GLU A 116 7.43 -16.74 3.62
C GLU A 116 6.30 -15.86 4.20
N VAL A 117 6.33 -14.55 3.97
CA VAL A 117 5.37 -13.60 4.52
C VAL A 117 4.39 -13.18 3.43
N SER A 118 3.08 -13.26 3.70
CA SER A 118 2.06 -12.63 2.85
C SER A 118 1.68 -11.25 3.40
N PRO A 119 2.10 -10.14 2.76
CA PRO A 119 1.73 -8.82 3.26
C PRO A 119 0.23 -8.54 3.11
N ALA A 120 -0.41 -9.09 2.08
CA ALA A 120 -1.86 -9.02 1.90
C ALA A 120 -2.62 -9.73 3.03
N GLU A 121 -2.24 -10.95 3.42
CA GLU A 121 -2.86 -11.62 4.59
C GLU A 121 -2.60 -10.84 5.90
N LEU A 122 -1.40 -10.27 6.04
CA LEU A 122 -1.06 -9.42 7.19
C LEU A 122 -1.93 -8.16 7.27
N VAL A 123 -2.30 -7.57 6.15
CA VAL A 123 -3.23 -6.43 6.10
C VAL A 123 -4.66 -6.90 6.32
N LEU A 124 -5.08 -8.00 5.70
CA LEU A 124 -6.42 -8.57 5.88
C LEU A 124 -6.70 -8.85 7.37
N GLY A 125 -5.74 -9.43 8.09
CA GLY A 125 -5.84 -9.67 9.54
C GLY A 125 -5.81 -8.42 10.41
N ARG A 126 -5.51 -7.25 9.84
CA ARG A 126 -5.50 -5.94 10.53
C ARG A 126 -6.67 -5.05 10.14
N ILE A 127 -7.46 -5.43 9.14
CA ILE A 127 -8.71 -4.73 8.84
C ILE A 127 -9.66 -4.98 10.00
N VAL A 128 -9.91 -3.94 10.77
CA VAL A 128 -10.90 -3.97 11.85
C VAL A 128 -12.25 -3.79 11.20
N SER A 129 -13.19 -4.67 11.50
CA SER A 129 -14.58 -4.42 11.17
C SER A 129 -15.02 -3.22 12.01
N ASP A 130 -14.96 -2.00 11.46
CA ASP A 130 -15.44 -0.79 12.15
C ASP A 130 -16.93 -0.99 12.47
N PRO A 131 -17.31 -1.30 13.71
CA PRO A 131 -18.70 -1.36 14.06
C PRO A 131 -19.14 0.10 14.27
N PRO A 132 -20.14 0.62 13.54
CA PRO A 132 -20.68 1.94 13.82
C PRO A 132 -20.94 2.13 15.32
N ARG A 133 -20.79 3.34 15.85
CA ARG A 133 -21.22 3.66 17.22
C ARG A 133 -22.69 3.22 17.39
N GLY A 134 -22.94 2.22 18.24
CA GLY A 134 -24.25 1.62 18.46
C GLY A 134 -24.62 0.44 17.55
N SER A 135 -23.70 -0.10 16.75
CA SER A 135 -23.90 -1.33 15.98
C SER A 135 -23.53 -2.56 16.81
N ASN A 136 -24.15 -3.70 16.48
CA ASN A 136 -23.94 -5.00 17.11
C ASN A 136 -22.98 -5.92 16.32
N GLY A 137 -22.20 -5.38 15.38
CA GLY A 137 -21.16 -6.17 14.69
C GLY A 137 -21.69 -7.24 13.73
N LEU A 138 -22.87 -7.07 13.13
CA LEU A 138 -23.53 -8.07 12.26
C LEU A 138 -22.89 -8.30 10.86
N ARG A 139 -21.67 -7.84 10.63
CA ARG A 139 -20.96 -8.11 9.36
C ARG A 139 -20.26 -9.46 9.43
N PRO A 140 -20.46 -10.38 8.47
CA PRO A 140 -19.56 -11.49 8.30
C PRO A 140 -18.14 -10.91 8.15
N PRO A 141 -17.15 -11.47 8.86
CA PRO A 141 -15.80 -10.92 8.83
C PRO A 141 -15.24 -10.82 7.41
N VAL A 142 -14.37 -9.84 7.17
CA VAL A 142 -13.72 -9.63 5.86
C VAL A 142 -12.93 -10.85 5.38
N HIS A 143 -12.48 -11.71 6.31
CA HIS A 143 -11.81 -12.99 5.98
C HIS A 143 -12.76 -14.06 5.43
N THR A 144 -14.07 -13.89 5.62
CA THR A 144 -15.12 -14.78 5.10
C THR A 144 -15.64 -14.29 3.76
N THR A 145 -15.87 -12.97 3.64
CA THR A 145 -16.54 -12.41 2.45
C THR A 145 -15.56 -11.97 1.38
N GLY A 146 -14.38 -11.48 1.77
CA GLY A 146 -13.50 -10.77 0.85
C GLY A 146 -14.03 -9.40 0.45
N TRP A 147 -14.92 -8.79 1.23
CA TRP A 147 -15.46 -7.45 0.97
C TRP A 147 -15.34 -6.55 2.19
N VAL A 148 -14.96 -5.30 1.95
CA VAL A 148 -14.98 -4.22 2.94
C VAL A 148 -15.95 -3.13 2.49
N SER A 149 -16.61 -2.49 3.45
CA SER A 149 -17.56 -1.41 3.19
C SER A 149 -17.49 -0.35 4.26
N ASN A 150 -17.70 0.90 3.86
CA ASN A 150 -17.82 2.04 4.77
C ASN A 150 -19.29 2.42 5.07
N SER A 151 -20.27 1.59 4.67
CA SER A 151 -21.71 1.90 4.78
C SER A 151 -22.32 1.36 6.07
N ARG A 152 -23.09 2.12 6.85
CA ARG A 152 -23.68 1.70 8.14
C ARG A 152 -24.69 0.56 8.03
N ASP A 153 -25.51 0.59 6.99
CA ASP A 153 -26.80 -0.13 6.97
C ASP A 153 -26.81 -1.45 6.20
N ARG A 154 -25.73 -1.76 5.47
CA ARG A 154 -25.63 -3.02 4.75
C ARG A 154 -24.86 -4.01 5.60
N LEU A 155 -25.59 -4.83 6.36
CA LEU A 155 -25.29 -6.24 6.67
C LEU A 155 -26.21 -6.74 7.78
N ARG A 156 -27.24 -7.44 7.33
CA ARG A 156 -28.11 -8.28 8.12
C ARG A 156 -28.14 -9.61 7.37
N PRO A 157 -27.52 -10.70 7.88
CA PRO A 157 -27.73 -12.03 7.31
C PRO A 157 -29.10 -12.50 7.79
N ASP A 158 -30.16 -11.97 7.20
CA ASP A 158 -31.51 -12.26 7.68
C ASP A 158 -32.10 -13.32 6.76
N GLY A 159 -32.63 -14.37 7.38
CA GLY A 159 -33.21 -15.53 6.69
C GLY A 159 -34.35 -15.17 5.75
N LEU A 160 -34.91 -16.22 5.13
CA LEU A 160 -35.97 -16.16 4.10
C LEU A 160 -37.13 -15.17 4.36
N ASP A 161 -37.39 -14.77 5.62
CA ASP A 161 -38.46 -13.85 6.00
C ASP A 161 -38.27 -12.39 5.53
N GLU A 162 -37.04 -11.92 5.26
CA GLU A 162 -36.82 -10.54 4.78
C GLU A 162 -36.98 -10.35 3.27
N ALA A 163 -36.82 -11.41 2.46
CA ALA A 163 -37.01 -11.34 1.01
C ALA A 163 -38.46 -10.98 0.62
N LEU A 164 -39.41 -11.18 1.55
CA LEU A 164 -40.83 -10.85 1.39
C LEU A 164 -41.23 -9.54 2.11
N ALA A 165 -40.32 -8.91 2.85
CA ALA A 165 -40.61 -7.68 3.60
C ALA A 165 -40.37 -6.45 2.71
N THR A 166 -41.46 -5.76 2.31
CA THR A 166 -41.40 -4.44 1.68
C THR A 166 -40.95 -3.39 2.71
N ARG A 167 -39.64 -3.28 2.93
CA ARG A 167 -39.07 -2.19 3.71
C ARG A 167 -39.11 -0.89 2.89
N PRO A 168 -39.51 0.25 3.50
CA PRO A 168 -39.37 1.55 2.84
C PRO A 168 -37.88 1.80 2.57
N TRP A 169 -37.56 2.26 1.36
CA TRP A 169 -36.21 2.61 0.97
C TRP A 169 -35.61 3.65 1.94
N ARG A 170 -34.34 3.45 2.30
CA ARG A 170 -33.54 4.40 3.09
C ARG A 170 -32.25 4.69 2.33
N PRO A 171 -31.79 5.96 2.29
CA PRO A 171 -30.51 6.29 1.69
C PRO A 171 -29.38 5.62 2.47
N PRO A 172 -28.32 5.12 1.80
CA PRO A 172 -27.17 4.54 2.49
C PRO A 172 -26.37 5.63 3.23
N GLU A 173 -25.95 5.33 4.47
CA GLU A 173 -25.14 6.23 5.28
C GLU A 173 -23.69 5.76 5.39
N GLN A 174 -22.74 6.66 5.18
CA GLN A 174 -21.32 6.37 5.39
C GLN A 174 -20.96 6.50 6.88
N ASN A 175 -20.14 5.58 7.39
CA ASN A 175 -19.54 5.67 8.72
C ASN A 175 -18.73 6.97 8.84
N GLY A 176 -18.99 7.77 9.87
CA GLY A 176 -18.23 9.00 10.12
C GLY A 176 -18.42 10.11 9.07
N ALA A 177 -19.50 10.06 8.28
CA ALA A 177 -19.83 11.11 7.31
C ALA A 177 -19.87 12.49 7.97
N ARG A 178 -19.26 13.50 7.31
CA ARG A 178 -19.32 14.90 7.78
C ARG A 178 -20.66 15.54 7.44
N SER A 179 -20.97 15.64 6.14
CA SER A 179 -22.18 16.31 5.63
C SER A 179 -22.91 15.51 4.55
N HIS A 180 -22.19 14.65 3.82
CA HIS A 180 -22.73 13.79 2.78
C HIS A 180 -22.10 12.40 2.89
N SER A 181 -22.88 11.38 2.51
CA SER A 181 -22.45 9.98 2.52
C SER A 181 -21.94 9.57 1.15
N ILE A 182 -20.74 8.98 1.09
CA ILE A 182 -20.24 8.25 -0.06
C ILE A 182 -20.01 6.81 0.39
N CYS A 183 -20.91 5.93 -0.03
CA CYS A 183 -20.91 4.53 0.36
C CYS A 183 -20.23 3.68 -0.71
N MET A 184 -19.24 2.88 -0.31
CA MET A 184 -18.45 2.01 -1.19
C MET A 184 -18.46 0.58 -0.64
N GLU A 185 -18.56 -0.37 -1.57
CA GLU A 185 -18.32 -1.80 -1.34
C GLU A 185 -17.08 -2.17 -2.15
N VAL A 186 -16.04 -2.65 -1.48
CA VAL A 186 -14.73 -2.91 -2.07
C VAL A 186 -14.38 -4.37 -1.90
N GLN A 187 -14.17 -5.06 -3.03
CA GLN A 187 -13.66 -6.42 -3.03
C GLN A 187 -12.16 -6.41 -2.69
N LEU A 188 -11.77 -7.23 -1.72
CA LEU A 188 -10.40 -7.44 -1.27
C LEU A 188 -9.75 -8.62 -2.00
N TRP A 189 -10.53 -9.67 -2.24
CA TRP A 189 -10.09 -10.89 -2.92
C TRP A 189 -11.28 -11.65 -3.50
N ASP A 190 -10.99 -12.56 -4.42
CA ASP A 190 -11.88 -13.63 -4.84
C ASP A 190 -11.16 -14.98 -4.82
N ASP A 191 -11.94 -16.06 -4.91
CA ASP A 191 -11.41 -17.40 -5.13
C ASP A 191 -11.60 -17.75 -6.61
N LEU A 192 -10.48 -17.88 -7.32
CA LEU A 192 -10.44 -18.34 -8.70
C LEU A 192 -9.77 -19.72 -8.73
N ASP A 193 -10.49 -20.74 -9.19
CA ASP A 193 -10.01 -22.13 -9.25
C ASP A 193 -9.45 -22.67 -7.92
N GLY A 194 -10.09 -22.27 -6.80
CA GLY A 194 -9.68 -22.66 -5.45
C GLY A 194 -8.41 -21.97 -4.94
N ARG A 195 -7.94 -20.93 -5.66
CA ARG A 195 -6.83 -20.07 -5.23
C ARG A 195 -7.33 -18.67 -4.97
N ARG A 196 -6.93 -18.11 -3.83
CA ARG A 196 -7.19 -16.71 -3.52
C ARG A 196 -6.42 -15.80 -4.46
N ARG A 197 -7.14 -14.88 -5.09
CA ARG A 197 -6.58 -13.78 -5.87
C ARG A 197 -6.94 -12.46 -5.20
N TRP A 198 -5.93 -11.63 -4.96
CA TRP A 198 -6.09 -10.32 -4.33
C TRP A 198 -6.54 -9.30 -5.36
N SER A 199 -7.38 -8.35 -4.95
CA SER A 199 -7.76 -7.23 -5.80
C SER A 199 -6.61 -6.21 -5.90
N CYS A 200 -6.56 -5.47 -7.01
CA CYS A 200 -5.62 -4.36 -7.17
C CYS A 200 -5.75 -3.33 -6.04
N ALA A 201 -6.96 -3.04 -5.57
CA ALA A 201 -7.17 -2.13 -4.45
C ALA A 201 -6.54 -2.64 -3.14
N MET A 202 -6.59 -3.95 -2.87
CA MET A 202 -5.95 -4.56 -1.71
C MET A 202 -4.41 -4.50 -1.83
N LEU A 203 -3.86 -4.83 -3.00
CA LEU A 203 -2.41 -4.77 -3.24
C LEU A 203 -1.88 -3.34 -3.17
N SER A 204 -2.61 -2.37 -3.72
CA SER A 204 -2.29 -0.95 -3.62
C SER A 204 -2.40 -0.43 -2.18
N ALA A 205 -3.34 -0.92 -1.36
CA ALA A 205 -3.38 -0.58 0.06
C ALA A 205 -2.16 -1.14 0.82
N VAL A 206 -1.78 -2.39 0.55
CA VAL A 206 -0.54 -2.97 1.06
C VAL A 206 0.66 -2.13 0.65
N TRP A 207 0.74 -1.74 -0.63
CA TRP A 207 1.82 -0.93 -1.19
C TRP A 207 2.01 0.39 -0.45
N GLN A 208 0.91 1.12 -0.18
CA GLN A 208 0.96 2.36 0.61
C GLN A 208 1.50 2.10 2.03
N LEU A 209 1.06 1.03 2.70
CA LEU A 209 1.55 0.69 4.05
C LEU A 209 3.03 0.27 4.07
N LEU A 210 3.52 -0.38 3.00
CA LEU A 210 4.94 -0.69 2.81
C LEU A 210 5.76 0.59 2.64
N ARG A 211 5.33 1.52 1.78
CA ARG A 211 6.00 2.82 1.57
C ARG A 211 5.96 3.72 2.80
N LEU A 212 4.95 3.63 3.65
CA LEU A 212 4.93 4.33 4.94
C LEU A 212 5.76 3.61 6.02
N GLY A 213 6.23 2.39 5.72
CA GLY A 213 6.96 1.54 6.65
C GLY A 213 6.11 1.13 7.86
N LEU A 214 4.80 0.92 7.68
CA LEU A 214 3.86 0.63 8.76
C LEU A 214 3.61 -0.87 8.97
N LEU A 215 3.93 -1.72 7.99
CA LEU A 215 3.79 -3.16 8.13
C LEU A 215 4.97 -3.79 8.87
N ARG A 216 4.66 -4.68 9.81
CA ARG A 216 5.63 -5.53 10.50
C ARG A 216 5.18 -6.98 10.53
N HIS A 217 6.15 -7.88 10.42
CA HIS A 217 5.99 -9.29 10.73
C HIS A 217 6.97 -9.63 11.85
N GLN A 218 6.47 -10.06 13.01
CA GLN A 218 7.28 -10.39 14.19
C GLN A 218 8.26 -9.26 14.58
N GLY A 219 7.79 -8.00 14.51
CA GLY A 219 8.60 -6.82 14.83
C GLY A 219 9.55 -6.35 13.72
N LYS A 220 9.72 -7.10 12.62
CA LYS A 220 10.61 -6.76 11.49
C LYS A 220 9.87 -6.13 10.31
N PRO A 221 10.52 -5.29 9.49
CA PRO A 221 9.93 -4.84 8.24
C PRO A 221 9.61 -6.03 7.33
N VAL A 222 8.47 -5.97 6.65
CA VAL A 222 7.98 -7.08 5.81
C VAL A 222 8.80 -7.26 4.55
N ILE A 223 9.28 -6.15 3.97
CA ILE A 223 10.23 -6.14 2.86
C ILE A 223 11.37 -5.19 3.20
N SER A 224 12.57 -5.51 2.72
CA SER A 224 13.75 -4.64 2.84
C SER A 224 14.35 -4.42 1.44
N PRO A 225 14.84 -3.21 1.12
CA PRO A 225 15.45 -2.99 -0.18
C PRO A 225 16.74 -3.79 -0.34
N GLU A 226 16.84 -4.50 -1.46
CA GLU A 226 18.02 -5.27 -1.85
C GLU A 226 18.70 -4.61 -3.04
N ARG A 227 20.02 -4.44 -2.96
CA ARG A 227 20.80 -3.89 -4.07
C ARG A 227 20.92 -4.94 -5.17
N TRP A 228 20.56 -4.60 -6.39
CA TRP A 228 20.79 -5.45 -7.56
C TRP A 228 22.01 -4.98 -8.33
N THR A 229 23.01 -5.85 -8.50
CA THR A 229 24.26 -5.53 -9.20
C THR A 229 24.58 -6.49 -10.35
N ALA A 230 23.72 -7.49 -10.57
CA ALA A 230 23.87 -8.46 -11.65
C ALA A 230 23.10 -8.03 -12.90
N GLU A 231 23.21 -8.80 -13.97
CA GLU A 231 22.28 -8.67 -15.11
C GLU A 231 20.85 -8.94 -14.65
N TYR A 232 19.88 -8.25 -15.26
CA TYR A 232 18.47 -8.47 -14.95
C TYR A 232 18.00 -9.83 -15.48
N PRO A 233 17.22 -10.58 -14.68
CA PRO A 233 16.82 -11.96 -15.03
C PRO A 233 15.67 -11.99 -16.03
N ASP A 234 15.42 -13.17 -16.59
CA ASP A 234 14.32 -13.39 -17.52
C ASP A 234 12.94 -13.50 -16.83
N ARG A 235 12.90 -13.82 -15.53
CA ARG A 235 11.66 -13.95 -14.75
C ARG A 235 11.58 -12.92 -13.63
N TRP A 236 10.39 -12.37 -13.38
CA TRP A 236 10.16 -11.42 -12.30
C TRP A 236 10.44 -12.02 -10.92
N GLU A 237 10.09 -13.29 -10.71
CA GLU A 237 10.31 -14.00 -9.45
C GLU A 237 11.78 -14.12 -9.01
N ASP A 238 12.71 -14.00 -9.96
CA ASP A 238 14.15 -14.03 -9.70
C ASP A 238 14.70 -12.68 -9.20
N LEU A 239 13.89 -11.61 -9.27
CA LEU A 239 14.22 -10.32 -8.66
C LEU A 239 13.74 -10.26 -7.21
N PRO A 240 14.51 -9.60 -6.32
CA PRO A 240 14.03 -9.25 -4.99
C PRO A 240 12.68 -8.52 -5.03
N PRO A 241 11.82 -8.69 -4.00
CA PRO A 241 10.53 -8.01 -3.91
C PRO A 241 10.64 -6.47 -4.03
N LEU A 242 11.75 -5.91 -3.51
CA LEU A 242 12.08 -4.49 -3.53
C LEU A 242 13.55 -4.32 -3.91
N VAL A 243 13.79 -3.84 -5.11
CA VAL A 243 15.14 -3.62 -5.65
C VAL A 243 15.55 -2.17 -5.44
N ARG A 244 16.72 -1.94 -4.83
CA ARG A 244 17.38 -0.64 -4.79
C ARG A 244 18.28 -0.48 -6.01
N LEU A 245 17.96 0.51 -6.84
CA LEU A 245 18.61 0.78 -8.12
C LEU A 245 19.78 1.76 -8.00
N THR A 246 19.78 2.62 -6.98
CA THR A 246 20.80 3.65 -6.76
C THR A 246 21.46 3.52 -5.38
N ASP A 247 22.79 3.71 -5.32
CA ASP A 247 23.53 3.63 -4.05
C ASP A 247 23.26 4.82 -3.12
N GLY A 248 22.90 5.97 -3.70
CA GLY A 248 22.54 7.19 -2.99
C GLY A 248 21.06 7.33 -2.65
N ALA A 249 20.25 6.27 -2.84
CA ALA A 249 18.83 6.29 -2.57
C ALA A 249 18.54 6.76 -1.13
N GLN A 250 17.63 7.73 -0.99
CA GLN A 250 17.05 8.06 0.31
C GLN A 250 16.23 6.87 0.81
N PRO A 251 16.01 6.71 2.13
CA PRO A 251 15.26 5.57 2.66
C PRO A 251 13.95 5.30 1.91
N PHE A 252 13.69 4.03 1.59
CA PHE A 252 12.48 3.61 0.88
C PHE A 252 11.20 4.05 1.60
N ALA A 253 11.09 3.70 2.90
CA ALA A 253 9.95 4.11 3.70
C ALA A 253 9.96 5.63 3.91
N ALA A 254 8.79 6.24 4.06
CA ALA A 254 8.64 7.67 4.24
C ALA A 254 7.55 8.02 5.25
N PHE A 255 7.53 9.28 5.70
CA PHE A 255 6.44 9.81 6.52
C PHE A 255 5.16 10.03 5.71
N GLN A 256 5.32 10.41 4.44
CA GLN A 256 4.22 10.64 3.51
C GLN A 256 4.52 9.97 2.17
N THR A 257 3.47 9.67 1.41
CA THR A 257 3.57 9.17 0.04
C THR A 257 2.87 10.11 -0.93
N MET A 258 3.40 10.16 -2.15
CA MET A 258 2.74 10.75 -3.30
C MET A 258 2.83 9.77 -4.47
N SER A 259 1.71 9.56 -5.17
CA SER A 259 1.69 8.81 -6.42
C SER A 259 1.19 9.68 -7.57
N VAL A 260 1.92 9.68 -8.69
CA VAL A 260 1.48 10.31 -9.93
C VAL A 260 0.88 9.23 -10.82
N LEU A 261 -0.42 9.28 -11.01
CA LEU A 261 -1.23 8.24 -11.64
C LEU A 261 -2.05 8.81 -12.79
N GLU A 262 -2.50 7.95 -13.70
CA GLU A 262 -3.54 8.31 -14.67
C GLU A 262 -4.91 8.39 -13.98
N THR A 263 -5.84 9.22 -14.47
CA THR A 263 -7.14 9.41 -13.80
C THR A 263 -7.99 8.15 -13.77
N ARG A 264 -7.76 7.19 -14.68
CA ARG A 264 -8.44 5.88 -14.64
C ARG A 264 -8.23 5.13 -13.32
N PHE A 265 -7.17 5.43 -12.56
CA PHE A 265 -6.93 4.86 -11.23
C PHE A 265 -7.73 5.52 -10.10
N ALA A 266 -8.45 6.63 -10.34
CA ALA A 266 -9.14 7.36 -9.27
C ALA A 266 -10.15 6.50 -8.49
N GLY A 267 -10.87 5.60 -9.17
CA GLY A 267 -11.79 4.66 -8.52
C GLY A 267 -11.07 3.63 -7.63
N VAL A 268 -9.92 3.12 -8.10
CA VAL A 268 -9.07 2.21 -7.32
C VAL A 268 -8.52 2.94 -6.10
N GLU A 269 -8.04 4.17 -6.24
CA GLU A 269 -7.50 4.93 -5.10
C GLU A 269 -8.57 5.34 -4.07
N ALA A 270 -9.82 5.55 -4.50
CA ALA A 270 -10.93 5.71 -3.56
C ALA A 270 -11.18 4.41 -2.74
N ALA A 271 -11.05 3.25 -3.40
CA ALA A 271 -11.14 1.95 -2.73
C ALA A 271 -9.95 1.71 -1.78
N VAL A 272 -8.73 2.07 -2.18
CA VAL A 272 -7.52 2.02 -1.34
C VAL A 272 -7.71 2.84 -0.07
N ARG A 273 -8.18 4.09 -0.19
CA ARG A 273 -8.47 4.94 0.98
C ARG A 273 -9.51 4.31 1.91
N THR A 274 -10.55 3.69 1.34
CA THR A 274 -11.60 2.98 2.11
C THR A 274 -11.02 1.80 2.89
N ILE A 275 -10.10 1.03 2.28
CA ILE A 275 -9.40 -0.07 2.96
C ILE A 275 -8.54 0.48 4.09
N LEU A 276 -7.67 1.45 3.80
CA LEU A 276 -6.69 2.00 4.75
C LEU A 276 -7.32 2.66 5.97
N ASP A 277 -8.51 3.26 5.83
CA ASP A 277 -9.28 3.83 6.94
C ASP A 277 -9.70 2.77 7.97
N GLN A 278 -9.74 1.49 7.57
CA GLN A 278 -10.12 0.37 8.43
C GLN A 278 -8.93 -0.48 8.89
N VAL A 279 -7.70 -0.17 8.46
CA VAL A 279 -6.50 -0.92 8.86
C VAL A 279 -5.96 -0.42 10.20
N SER A 280 -5.89 -1.30 11.19
CA SER A 280 -5.21 -1.04 12.46
C SER A 280 -3.70 -1.17 12.31
N VAL A 281 -2.97 -0.10 12.60
CA VAL A 281 -1.50 -0.08 12.66
C VAL A 281 -1.04 -0.39 14.08
N ASP A 282 0.02 -1.20 14.20
CA ASP A 282 0.65 -1.53 15.48
C ASP A 282 1.01 -0.24 16.25
N PRO A 283 0.53 -0.06 17.50
CA PRO A 283 0.81 1.12 18.30
C PRO A 283 2.31 1.42 18.44
N ALA A 284 3.15 0.39 18.60
CA ALA A 284 4.59 0.57 18.73
C ALA A 284 5.23 1.11 17.44
N VAL A 285 4.70 0.71 16.27
CA VAL A 285 5.11 1.26 14.97
C VAL A 285 4.64 2.71 14.82
N SER A 286 3.41 3.01 15.24
CA SER A 286 2.84 4.36 15.20
C SER A 286 3.63 5.34 16.09
N GLU A 287 3.92 4.95 17.34
CA GLU A 287 4.73 5.73 18.29
C GLU A 287 6.14 5.96 17.76
N GLN A 288 6.81 4.93 17.24
CA GLN A 288 8.13 5.04 16.64
C GLN A 288 8.13 6.02 15.46
N THR A 289 7.09 5.97 14.61
CA THR A 289 6.97 6.84 13.44
C THR A 289 6.74 8.29 13.87
N ALA A 290 5.86 8.52 14.85
CA ALA A 290 5.60 9.85 15.40
C ALA A 290 6.85 10.46 16.05
N ALA A 291 7.61 9.66 16.81
CA ALA A 291 8.86 10.10 17.43
C ALA A 291 9.91 10.50 16.38
N GLN A 292 10.07 9.71 15.31
CA GLN A 292 10.98 10.05 14.21
C GLN A 292 10.55 11.31 13.44
N ALA A 293 9.24 11.53 13.26
CA ALA A 293 8.71 12.72 12.61
C ALA A 293 8.94 13.98 13.47
N ALA A 294 8.62 13.89 14.77
CA ALA A 294 8.82 14.97 15.74
C ALA A 294 10.30 15.37 15.85
N ALA A 295 11.22 14.40 15.87
CA ALA A 295 12.66 14.64 15.87
C ALA A 295 13.16 15.41 14.63
N GLN A 296 12.36 15.48 13.57
CA GLN A 296 12.66 16.18 12.32
C GLN A 296 11.73 17.38 12.08
N GLY A 297 10.90 17.76 13.06
CA GLY A 297 9.98 18.89 12.94
C GLY A 297 8.86 18.66 11.91
N ILE A 298 8.51 17.41 11.63
CA ILE A 298 7.45 17.05 10.67
C ILE A 298 6.13 16.87 11.43
N GLU A 299 5.12 17.64 11.03
CA GLU A 299 3.74 17.40 11.47
C GLU A 299 3.16 16.21 10.71
N LEU A 300 2.91 15.12 11.43
CA LEU A 300 2.44 13.87 10.85
C LEU A 300 0.95 13.68 11.14
N PRO A 301 0.09 13.54 10.11
CA PRO A 301 -1.30 13.17 10.30
C PRO A 301 -1.45 11.89 11.13
N ALA A 302 -2.41 11.88 12.05
CA ALA A 302 -2.64 10.73 12.92
C ALA A 302 -3.16 9.53 12.13
N ASP A 303 -4.06 9.76 11.19
CA ASP A 303 -4.61 8.75 10.29
C ASP A 303 -3.66 8.42 9.12
N VAL A 304 -3.71 7.17 8.67
CA VAL A 304 -2.88 6.69 7.55
C VAL A 304 -3.27 7.37 6.24
N VAL A 305 -4.57 7.60 6.04
CA VAL A 305 -5.13 8.17 4.80
C VAL A 305 -4.66 9.62 4.56
N GLY A 306 -4.41 10.38 5.61
CA GLY A 306 -3.86 11.74 5.57
C GLY A 306 -2.38 11.78 5.20
N ARG A 307 -1.68 10.64 5.25
CA ARG A 307 -0.26 10.53 4.87
C ARG A 307 -0.07 10.20 3.39
N ILE A 308 -1.15 9.86 2.68
CA ILE A 308 -1.10 9.50 1.25
C ILE A 308 -1.71 10.60 0.38
N SER A 309 -1.07 10.88 -0.75
CA SER A 309 -1.50 11.92 -1.70
C SER A 309 -1.37 11.43 -3.13
N HIS A 310 -2.23 11.93 -4.02
CA HIS A 310 -2.24 11.52 -5.43
C HIS A 310 -2.29 12.75 -6.32
N VAL A 311 -1.63 12.64 -7.47
CA VAL A 311 -1.85 13.48 -8.62
C VAL A 311 -2.42 12.58 -9.71
N PHE A 312 -3.61 12.91 -10.18
CA PHE A 312 -4.21 12.27 -11.35
C PHE A 312 -3.96 13.15 -12.58
N ASN A 313 -3.35 12.56 -13.61
CA ASN A 313 -2.96 13.26 -14.83
C ASN A 313 -3.50 12.52 -16.06
N ASP A 314 -4.41 13.16 -16.79
CA ASP A 314 -4.76 12.77 -18.15
C ASP A 314 -4.13 13.81 -19.06
N GLY A 315 -3.06 13.43 -19.76
CA GLY A 315 -2.25 14.36 -20.55
C GLY A 315 -3.12 15.30 -21.40
N PHE A 316 -2.90 16.61 -21.24
CA PHE A 316 -3.35 17.64 -22.18
C PHE A 316 -2.26 17.92 -23.20
#